data_AF-A0A2E8S9U7-F1
#
_entry.id   AF-A0A2E8S9U7-F1
#
_cell.length_a   1.000
_cell.length_b   1.000
_cell.length_c   1.000
_cell.angle_alpha   90.00
_cell.angle_beta   90.00
_cell.angle_gamma   90.00
#
_symmetry.space_group_name_H-M   'P 1'
#
loop_
_entity.id
_entity.type
_entity.pdbx_description
1 polymer ?
#
loop_
_entity_poly.entity_id
_entity_poly.type
_entity_poly.pdbx_seq_one_letter_code
_entity_poly.pdbx_strand_id
1 'polypeptide(L)'
;MKTLYAIKRILTSLALIMLIIVTAINCSSEIKVDLQVETDSPHDAPAVQEQLDSGAREVLSVEDLVLSKEELDDIKEYLNRTFAENTFRYSMDAIIKTDVAGIEVTIPISILGEYQPQDKAKAVVSINMGFVDTDTYSVSSEGKLYFADSINGKWTSSEDTGQIFSSPTVMLRTILNDSGPLEVVSRENLADSSLLHVKVSDLEALFGNIDNDIQVDLWIEEEQLQLYKLTLEGPIYMPDIKTYLPSQIDAREATLSATYEFSGFRDAITVDVPEAENYLVNGKLPGTKVFEQVNLVIAFGESHPEYKSTPATSGWHYGQPDAPAPWGVHDEFIPDEVLLQNLVQGGIGLHYNCEKECRDVVDVFTKFAEQYPKIIVSPYSGMDQKIAITAWSYIDEMDEIDIERIELFIKAHHNSERAPEHFKP
;
A
#
# COMPACT_ATOMS: atom_id res chain seq x y z
N MET A 1 -52.73 7.82 30.72
CA MET A 1 -52.54 6.77 31.75
C MET A 1 -52.20 5.37 31.19
N LYS A 2 -52.06 5.16 29.86
CA LYS A 2 -51.59 3.88 29.28
C LYS A 2 -50.10 3.89 28.85
N THR A 3 -49.46 5.06 28.84
CA THR A 3 -48.07 5.23 28.38
C THR A 3 -47.01 5.09 29.50
N LEU A 4 -47.37 5.26 30.79
CA LEU A 4 -46.44 5.02 31.90
C LEU A 4 -46.30 3.54 32.29
N TYR A 5 -47.22 2.66 31.88
CA TYR A 5 -47.20 1.25 32.25
C TYR A 5 -46.28 0.39 31.35
N ALA A 6 -46.04 0.84 30.11
CA ALA A 6 -45.15 0.17 29.16
C ALA A 6 -43.66 0.39 29.49
N ILE A 7 -43.29 1.59 29.94
CA ILE A 7 -41.91 1.96 30.28
C ILE A 7 -41.43 1.20 31.54
N LYS A 8 -42.32 0.92 32.50
CA LYS A 8 -41.99 0.18 33.72
C LYS A 8 -41.76 -1.34 33.50
N ARG A 9 -42.30 -1.92 32.42
CA ARG A 9 -42.07 -3.35 32.03
C ARG A 9 -40.76 -3.56 31.28
N ILE A 10 -40.26 -2.55 30.59
CA ILE A 10 -38.98 -2.62 29.86
C ILE A 10 -37.80 -2.51 30.83
N LEU A 11 -37.88 -1.61 31.81
CA LEU A 11 -36.84 -1.43 32.85
C LEU A 11 -36.70 -2.61 33.82
N THR A 12 -37.77 -3.39 34.05
CA THR A 12 -37.72 -4.60 34.90
C THR A 12 -37.19 -5.83 34.15
N SER A 13 -37.28 -5.85 32.82
CA SER A 13 -36.78 -6.95 31.99
C SER A 13 -35.26 -6.84 31.74
N LEU A 14 -34.72 -5.61 31.65
CA LEU A 14 -33.28 -5.36 31.51
C LEU A 14 -32.48 -5.66 32.79
N ALA A 15 -33.05 -5.42 33.97
CA ALA A 15 -32.40 -5.73 35.25
C ALA A 15 -32.31 -7.24 35.55
N LEU A 16 -33.21 -8.05 34.96
CA LEU A 16 -33.20 -9.51 35.14
C LEU A 16 -32.23 -10.22 34.19
N ILE A 17 -31.94 -9.63 33.02
CA ILE A 17 -30.99 -10.18 32.04
C ILE A 17 -29.53 -9.89 32.45
N MET A 18 -29.28 -8.74 33.08
CA MET A 18 -27.95 -8.39 33.64
C MET A 18 -27.56 -9.25 34.85
N LEU A 19 -28.50 -9.89 35.55
CA LEU A 19 -28.21 -10.74 36.71
C LEU A 19 -27.94 -12.21 36.34
N ILE A 20 -28.35 -12.65 35.14
CA ILE A 20 -28.14 -14.03 34.65
C ILE A 20 -26.78 -14.17 33.94
N ILE A 21 -26.20 -13.08 33.42
CA ILE A 21 -24.88 -13.12 32.77
C ILE A 21 -23.71 -13.11 33.78
N VAL A 22 -23.96 -12.74 35.05
CA VAL A 22 -22.92 -12.65 36.09
C VAL A 22 -22.80 -13.91 36.96
N THR A 23 -23.64 -14.95 36.76
CA THR A 23 -23.66 -16.15 37.63
C THR A 23 -23.60 -17.51 36.92
N ALA A 24 -23.06 -17.58 35.72
CA ALA A 24 -22.52 -18.81 35.13
C ALA A 24 -21.05 -18.57 34.74
N ILE A 25 -20.13 -18.59 35.72
CA ILE A 25 -19.39 -19.80 36.12
C ILE A 25 -18.71 -20.40 34.88
N ASN A 26 -17.43 -20.10 34.63
CA ASN A 26 -16.31 -20.70 35.35
C ASN A 26 -16.43 -22.24 35.37
N CYS A 27 -16.31 -22.86 34.20
CA CYS A 27 -16.01 -24.28 34.08
C CYS A 27 -14.83 -24.47 33.14
N SER A 28 -13.69 -24.77 33.74
CA SER A 28 -12.57 -25.44 33.10
C SER A 28 -13.01 -26.85 32.70
N SER A 29 -12.88 -27.18 31.42
CA SER A 29 -12.70 -28.56 30.98
C SER A 29 -11.99 -28.57 29.63
N GLU A 30 -10.76 -29.07 29.63
CA GLU A 30 -10.04 -29.49 28.44
C GLU A 30 -10.92 -30.44 27.61
N ILE A 31 -11.17 -30.09 26.36
CA ILE A 31 -11.61 -31.04 25.35
C ILE A 31 -10.58 -30.98 24.22
N LYS A 32 -9.68 -31.96 24.22
CA LYS A 32 -8.87 -32.32 23.05
C LYS A 32 -9.82 -32.84 21.98
N VAL A 33 -9.99 -32.09 20.90
CA VAL A 33 -10.46 -32.63 19.62
C VAL A 33 -9.26 -32.62 18.69
N ASP A 34 -8.78 -33.83 18.41
CA ASP A 34 -7.72 -34.11 17.46
C ASP A 34 -8.32 -34.01 16.05
N LEU A 35 -8.01 -32.91 15.36
CA LEU A 35 -8.27 -32.71 13.94
C LEU A 35 -6.94 -32.31 13.32
N GLN A 36 -6.17 -33.33 12.93
CA GLN A 36 -5.07 -33.15 11.99
C GLN A 36 -5.66 -32.69 10.66
N VAL A 37 -5.54 -31.39 10.41
CA VAL A 37 -5.59 -30.79 9.08
C VAL A 37 -4.28 -30.05 8.94
N GLU A 38 -3.36 -30.59 8.15
CA GLU A 38 -2.19 -29.86 7.65
C GLU A 38 -2.71 -28.68 6.83
N THR A 39 -2.67 -27.49 7.41
CA THR A 39 -2.73 -26.23 6.68
C THR A 39 -1.34 -25.62 6.76
N ASP A 40 -0.60 -25.69 5.65
CA ASP A 40 0.50 -24.77 5.38
C ASP A 40 -0.09 -23.34 5.47
N SER A 41 0.17 -22.68 6.59
CA SER A 41 -0.28 -21.31 6.86
C SER A 41 0.90 -20.39 6.57
N PRO A 42 0.75 -19.29 5.80
CA PRO A 42 1.85 -18.40 5.41
C PRO A 42 2.28 -17.46 6.56
N HIS A 43 2.27 -17.93 7.81
CA HIS A 43 2.68 -17.16 8.99
C HIS A 43 4.19 -17.19 9.27
N ASP A 44 5.00 -17.73 8.36
CA ASP A 44 6.47 -17.71 8.46
C ASP A 44 7.07 -16.47 7.77
N ALA A 45 6.56 -15.28 8.09
CA ALA A 45 7.43 -14.11 8.06
C ALA A 45 8.30 -14.17 9.31
N PRO A 46 9.64 -14.08 9.22
CA PRO A 46 10.50 -14.16 10.40
C PRO A 46 10.11 -13.03 11.33
N ALA A 47 9.62 -13.39 12.52
CA ALA A 47 9.34 -12.44 13.59
C ALA A 47 10.63 -11.67 13.88
N VAL A 48 10.66 -10.38 13.52
CA VAL A 48 11.64 -9.43 14.06
C VAL A 48 11.19 -9.16 15.49
N GLN A 49 11.47 -10.13 16.36
CA GLN A 49 11.24 -10.04 17.79
C GLN A 49 12.59 -10.03 18.50
N GLU A 50 13.46 -9.12 18.05
CA GLU A 50 14.45 -8.53 18.92
C GLU A 50 13.94 -7.14 19.26
N GLN A 51 13.68 -6.92 20.55
CA GLN A 51 13.70 -5.55 21.08
C GLN A 51 15.06 -4.99 20.67
N LEU A 52 15.07 -4.14 19.63
CA LEU A 52 16.14 -3.17 19.47
C LEU A 52 16.13 -2.41 20.80
N ASP A 53 17.19 -2.61 21.57
CA ASP A 53 17.46 -1.82 22.76
C ASP A 53 17.44 -0.37 22.30
N SER A 54 16.34 0.34 22.57
CA SER A 54 16.17 1.77 22.33
C SER A 54 17.00 2.53 23.37
N GLY A 55 18.24 2.08 23.57
CA GLY A 55 19.22 2.62 24.48
C GLY A 55 19.64 3.95 23.92
N ALA A 56 18.79 4.97 24.08
CA ALA A 56 19.13 6.36 23.85
C ALA A 56 20.44 6.61 24.60
N ARG A 57 21.54 6.63 23.84
CA ARG A 57 22.88 6.76 24.41
C ARG A 57 22.96 8.17 24.96
N GLU A 58 23.25 8.27 26.26
CA GLU A 58 23.28 9.56 26.95
C GLU A 58 24.41 10.42 26.36
N VAL A 59 24.05 11.62 25.91
CA VAL A 59 25.02 12.63 25.47
C VAL A 59 25.73 13.18 26.70
N LEU A 60 27.03 12.90 26.79
CA LEU A 60 27.86 13.27 27.94
C LEU A 60 28.34 14.72 27.87
N SER A 61 28.65 15.21 26.65
CA SER A 61 28.99 16.61 26.40
C SER A 61 28.64 17.03 24.97
N VAL A 62 28.43 18.33 24.80
CA VAL A 62 28.22 18.99 23.50
C VAL A 62 29.29 20.05 23.35
N GLU A 63 29.99 20.06 22.22
CA GLU A 63 31.11 20.94 21.92
C GLU A 63 30.85 21.71 20.62
N ASP A 64 31.23 22.99 20.60
CA ASP A 64 31.26 23.77 19.37
C ASP A 64 32.37 23.25 18.46
N LEU A 65 32.05 23.06 17.18
CA LEU A 65 32.98 22.60 16.16
C LEU A 65 32.88 23.49 14.94
N VAL A 66 34.01 23.75 14.30
CA VAL A 66 34.06 24.45 13.01
C VAL A 66 34.77 23.55 12.03
N LEU A 67 34.05 23.14 10.98
CA LEU A 67 34.61 22.47 9.82
C LEU A 67 34.61 23.42 8.62
N SER A 68 35.59 23.26 7.76
CA SER A 68 35.63 23.96 6.48
C SER A 68 34.55 23.44 5.54
N LYS A 69 34.21 24.24 4.53
CA LYS A 69 33.27 23.82 3.49
C LYS A 69 33.76 22.57 2.73
N GLU A 70 35.07 22.49 2.46
CA GLU A 70 35.69 21.34 1.78
C GLU A 70 35.50 20.05 2.59
N GLU A 71 35.71 20.09 3.91
CA GLU A 71 35.48 18.93 4.79
C GLU A 71 34.01 18.50 4.79
N LEU A 72 33.07 19.44 4.76
CA LEU A 72 31.63 19.14 4.75
C LEU A 72 31.16 18.58 3.41
N ASP A 73 31.68 19.10 2.30
CA ASP A 73 31.43 18.59 0.96
C ASP A 73 31.98 17.14 0.83
N ASP A 74 33.18 16.87 1.35
CA ASP A 74 33.78 15.53 1.39
C ASP A 74 32.96 14.53 2.22
N ILE A 75 32.46 14.95 3.39
CA ILE A 75 31.57 14.12 4.23
C ILE A 75 30.27 13.80 3.49
N LYS A 76 29.65 14.81 2.85
CA LYS A 76 28.42 14.64 2.09
C LYS A 76 28.60 13.65 0.93
N GLU A 77 29.69 13.77 0.17
CA GLU A 77 30.03 12.84 -0.91
C GLU A 77 30.30 11.42 -0.39
N TYR A 78 31.03 11.31 0.73
CA TYR A 78 31.31 10.02 1.36
C TYR A 78 30.03 9.31 1.78
N LEU A 79 29.11 9.99 2.47
CA LEU A 79 27.82 9.41 2.90
C LEU A 79 26.99 8.94 1.70
N ASN A 80 26.90 9.77 0.66
CA ASN A 80 26.12 9.47 -0.54
C ASN A 80 26.63 8.19 -1.24
N ARG A 81 27.95 7.97 -1.23
CA ARG A 81 28.57 6.77 -1.79
C ARG A 81 28.40 5.54 -0.89
N THR A 82 28.58 5.70 0.42
CA THR A 82 28.87 4.55 1.31
C THR A 82 27.70 4.09 2.18
N PHE A 83 26.68 4.93 2.43
CA PHE A 83 25.61 4.60 3.37
C PHE A 83 24.87 3.29 3.01
N ALA A 84 24.66 3.07 1.72
CA ALA A 84 23.94 1.91 1.20
C ALA A 84 24.85 0.70 0.87
N GLU A 85 26.16 0.76 1.18
CA GLU A 85 27.12 -0.32 0.86
C GLU A 85 27.05 -1.49 1.84
N ASN A 86 26.60 -1.24 3.07
CA ASN A 86 26.55 -2.25 4.13
C ASN A 86 25.10 -2.53 4.53
N THR A 87 24.89 -3.71 5.10
CA THR A 87 23.67 -4.03 5.85
C THR A 87 23.58 -3.14 7.09
N PHE A 88 22.36 -2.83 7.51
CA PHE A 88 22.09 -2.13 8.77
C PHE A 88 20.67 -2.40 9.24
N ARG A 89 20.41 -2.14 10.52
CA ARG A 89 19.07 -2.08 11.09
C ARG A 89 18.69 -0.61 11.30
N TYR A 90 17.41 -0.33 11.23
CA TYR A 90 16.91 1.01 11.49
C TYR A 90 15.61 0.96 12.30
N SER A 91 15.43 1.96 13.15
CA SER A 91 14.13 2.32 13.68
C SER A 91 13.72 3.69 13.14
N MET A 92 12.42 3.93 13.05
CA MET A 92 11.86 5.25 12.82
C MET A 92 10.68 5.44 13.74
N ASP A 93 10.72 6.48 14.56
CA ASP A 93 9.54 6.97 15.27
C ASP A 93 9.10 8.28 14.62
N ALA A 94 7.82 8.35 14.26
CA ALA A 94 7.25 9.50 13.60
C ALA A 94 5.88 9.88 14.15
N ILE A 95 5.57 11.16 14.05
CA ILE A 95 4.26 11.71 14.35
C ILE A 95 3.81 12.50 13.12
N ILE A 96 2.67 12.11 12.56
CA ILE A 96 1.95 12.91 11.58
C ILE A 96 0.87 13.71 12.30
N LYS A 97 0.87 15.03 12.12
CA LYS A 97 -0.18 15.92 12.60
C LYS A 97 -0.99 16.45 11.43
N THR A 98 -2.30 16.40 11.56
CA THR A 98 -3.21 16.90 10.51
C THR A 98 -4.54 17.38 11.09
N ASP A 99 -5.33 18.07 10.27
CA ASP A 99 -6.71 18.49 10.60
C ASP A 99 -7.72 17.73 9.75
N VAL A 100 -8.71 17.13 10.41
CA VAL A 100 -9.85 16.50 9.76
C VAL A 100 -11.13 17.14 10.26
N ALA A 101 -11.75 17.96 9.42
CA ALA A 101 -13.00 18.67 9.71
C ALA A 101 -12.93 19.57 10.98
N GLY A 102 -11.80 20.24 11.20
CA GLY A 102 -11.57 21.13 12.33
C GLY A 102 -11.15 20.41 13.62
N ILE A 103 -10.79 19.13 13.54
CA ILE A 103 -10.27 18.33 14.64
C ILE A 103 -8.82 17.97 14.34
N GLU A 104 -7.92 18.36 15.24
CA GLU A 104 -6.52 17.97 15.17
C GLU A 104 -6.39 16.46 15.45
N VAL A 105 -5.74 15.77 14.52
CA VAL A 105 -5.46 14.34 14.58
C VAL A 105 -3.95 14.13 14.62
N THR A 106 -3.50 13.32 15.57
CA THR A 106 -2.10 12.92 15.72
C THR A 106 -2.00 11.42 15.44
N ILE A 107 -1.15 11.05 14.48
CA ILE A 107 -0.96 9.67 14.04
C ILE A 107 0.50 9.30 14.34
N PRO A 108 0.76 8.58 15.45
CA PRO A 108 2.09 8.07 15.70
C PRO A 108 2.32 6.82 14.86
N ILE A 109 3.53 6.76 14.29
CA ILE A 109 4.01 5.69 13.42
C ILE A 109 5.35 5.24 13.98
N SER A 110 5.53 3.94 14.13
CA SER A 110 6.83 3.35 14.44
C SER A 110 7.19 2.33 13.36
N ILE A 111 8.43 2.34 12.89
CA ILE A 111 8.95 1.37 11.94
C ILE A 111 10.20 0.74 12.54
N LEU A 112 10.29 -0.59 12.44
CA LEU A 112 11.50 -1.34 12.73
C LEU A 112 11.88 -2.12 11.48
N GLY A 113 13.09 -1.89 10.97
CA GLY A 113 13.50 -2.46 9.70
C GLY A 113 14.94 -2.91 9.63
N GLU A 114 15.20 -3.69 8.58
CA GLU A 114 16.49 -4.22 8.21
C GLU A 114 16.75 -3.92 6.74
N TYR A 115 17.97 -3.47 6.44
CA TYR A 115 18.42 -3.14 5.09
C TYR A 115 19.48 -4.14 4.62
N GLN A 116 19.34 -4.55 3.36
CA GLN A 116 20.30 -5.36 2.62
C GLN A 116 20.66 -4.70 1.29
N PRO A 117 21.96 -4.48 1.01
CA PRO A 117 22.42 -4.09 -0.32
C PRO A 117 22.15 -5.19 -1.37
N GLN A 118 21.79 -4.86 -2.61
CA GLN A 118 21.52 -3.51 -3.12
C GLN A 118 20.03 -3.19 -2.98
N ASP A 119 19.72 -2.18 -2.17
CA ASP A 119 18.42 -1.51 -2.12
C ASP A 119 17.22 -2.39 -1.79
N LYS A 120 17.42 -3.34 -0.87
CA LYS A 120 16.34 -4.12 -0.27
C LYS A 120 16.15 -3.71 1.18
N ALA A 121 14.92 -3.45 1.59
CA ALA A 121 14.59 -3.29 3.00
C ALA A 121 13.37 -4.13 3.33
N LYS A 122 13.30 -4.64 4.55
CA LYS A 122 12.06 -5.17 5.13
C LYS A 122 11.79 -4.45 6.44
N ALA A 123 10.52 -4.23 6.74
CA ALA A 123 10.16 -3.57 7.97
C ALA A 123 8.82 -4.04 8.53
N VAL A 124 8.68 -3.86 9.84
CA VAL A 124 7.39 -3.85 10.53
C VAL A 124 6.98 -2.40 10.67
N VAL A 125 5.77 -2.07 10.20
CA VAL A 125 5.17 -0.74 10.29
C VAL A 125 4.01 -0.81 11.28
N SER A 126 4.09 -0.01 12.33
CA SER A 126 3.11 0.06 13.41
C SER A 126 2.45 1.44 13.45
N ILE A 127 1.12 1.47 13.49
CA ILE A 127 0.33 2.70 13.65
C ILE A 127 -0.54 2.55 14.89
N ASN A 128 -0.38 3.45 15.87
CA ASN A 128 -1.04 3.37 17.18
C ASN A 128 -1.86 4.63 17.50
N MET A 129 -3.14 4.66 17.14
CA MET A 129 -4.00 5.82 17.42
C MET A 129 -4.84 5.63 18.70
N GLY A 130 -4.56 4.61 19.53
CA GLY A 130 -5.30 4.29 20.76
C GLY A 130 -6.70 3.69 20.55
N PHE A 131 -7.33 3.92 19.40
CA PHE A 131 -8.56 3.24 18.96
C PHE A 131 -8.34 2.29 17.77
N VAL A 132 -7.18 2.42 17.11
CA VAL A 132 -6.69 1.53 16.06
C VAL A 132 -5.22 1.27 16.35
N ASP A 133 -4.90 -0.01 16.49
CA ASP A 133 -3.53 -0.52 16.53
C ASP A 133 -3.39 -1.48 15.36
N THR A 134 -2.42 -1.23 14.49
CA THR A 134 -2.18 -2.08 13.32
C THR A 134 -0.71 -2.21 13.07
N ASP A 135 -0.27 -3.46 12.97
CA ASP A 135 1.05 -3.84 12.49
C ASP A 135 0.88 -4.42 11.08
N THR A 136 1.73 -3.99 10.16
CA THR A 136 1.85 -4.56 8.81
C THR A 136 3.33 -4.73 8.46
N TYR A 137 3.60 -5.63 7.53
CA TYR A 137 4.94 -5.86 7.01
C TYR A 137 5.10 -5.14 5.68
N SER A 138 6.23 -4.48 5.50
CA SER A 138 6.64 -3.93 4.21
C SER A 138 7.97 -4.52 3.74
N VAL A 139 8.13 -4.60 2.43
CA VAL A 139 9.40 -4.89 1.78
C VAL A 139 9.59 -3.87 0.66
N SER A 140 10.76 -3.27 0.52
CA SER A 140 11.14 -2.51 -0.67
C SER A 140 12.25 -3.24 -1.41
N SER A 141 12.15 -3.28 -2.74
CA SER A 141 13.15 -3.91 -3.60
C SER A 141 12.94 -3.49 -5.05
N GLU A 142 14.02 -3.16 -5.75
CA GLU A 142 14.01 -2.87 -7.20
C GLU A 142 12.99 -1.80 -7.62
N GLY A 143 12.89 -0.71 -6.84
CA GLY A 143 11.95 0.39 -7.11
C GLY A 143 10.48 0.04 -6.87
N LYS A 144 10.22 -1.06 -6.16
CA LYS A 144 8.87 -1.46 -5.75
C LYS A 144 8.75 -1.51 -4.24
N LEU A 145 7.56 -1.17 -3.77
CA LEU A 145 7.17 -1.27 -2.37
C LEU A 145 6.07 -2.34 -2.24
N TYR A 146 6.25 -3.23 -1.28
CA TYR A 146 5.36 -4.36 -1.02
C TYR A 146 4.76 -4.18 0.38
N PHE A 147 3.47 -4.46 0.52
CA PHE A 147 2.77 -4.44 1.80
C PHE A 147 1.91 -5.69 1.97
N ALA A 148 2.00 -6.29 3.16
CA ALA A 148 1.12 -7.38 3.57
C ALA A 148 -0.21 -6.83 4.09
N ASP A 149 -1.32 -7.35 3.58
CA ASP A 149 -2.64 -7.10 4.15
C ASP A 149 -2.70 -7.62 5.60
N SER A 150 -3.07 -6.77 6.55
CA SER A 150 -3.05 -7.12 7.98
C SER A 150 -4.11 -8.14 8.39
N ILE A 151 -5.10 -8.41 7.52
CA ILE A 151 -6.21 -9.33 7.79
C ILE A 151 -5.91 -10.72 7.20
N ASN A 152 -5.45 -10.78 5.95
CA ASN A 152 -5.29 -12.04 5.23
C ASN A 152 -3.82 -12.40 4.88
N GLY A 153 -2.86 -11.50 5.13
CA GLY A 153 -1.43 -11.73 4.90
C GLY A 153 -1.01 -11.74 3.43
N LYS A 154 -1.90 -11.49 2.47
CA LYS A 154 -1.56 -11.42 1.04
C LYS A 154 -0.74 -10.16 0.77
N TRP A 155 0.29 -10.31 -0.05
CA TRP A 155 1.15 -9.21 -0.46
C TRP A 155 0.56 -8.46 -1.65
N THR A 156 0.60 -7.15 -1.56
CA THR A 156 0.39 -6.23 -2.67
C THR A 156 1.70 -5.50 -2.94
N SER A 157 1.91 -5.09 -4.18
CA SER A 157 3.06 -4.31 -4.60
C SER A 157 2.62 -3.00 -5.22
N SER A 158 3.48 -1.98 -5.21
CA SER A 158 3.32 -0.73 -5.93
C SER A 158 4.69 -0.23 -6.38
N GLU A 159 4.71 0.83 -7.18
CA GLU A 159 5.92 1.62 -7.36
C GLU A 159 6.37 2.19 -6.01
N ASP A 160 7.67 2.16 -5.75
CA ASP A 160 8.28 2.87 -4.64
C ASP A 160 8.54 4.31 -5.06
N THR A 161 7.70 5.23 -4.56
CA THR A 161 7.77 6.66 -4.89
C THR A 161 8.57 7.46 -3.87
N GLY A 162 9.35 6.82 -3.00
CA GLY A 162 10.18 7.51 -2.01
C GLY A 162 9.38 8.13 -0.85
N GLN A 163 8.21 7.57 -0.55
CA GLN A 163 7.37 7.97 0.58
C GLN A 163 7.95 7.52 1.93
N ILE A 164 7.32 7.90 3.04
CA ILE A 164 7.77 7.61 4.41
C ILE A 164 7.95 6.11 4.75
N PHE A 165 7.34 5.20 3.98
CA PHE A 165 7.44 3.76 4.20
C PHE A 165 8.49 3.06 3.33
N SER A 166 9.18 3.83 2.47
CA SER A 166 10.21 3.33 1.58
C SER A 166 11.46 2.96 2.36
N SER A 167 12.45 2.36 1.68
CA SER A 167 13.76 2.18 2.32
C SER A 167 14.34 3.54 2.74
N PRO A 168 14.94 3.67 3.94
CA PRO A 168 15.64 4.89 4.35
C PRO A 168 16.74 5.34 3.37
N THR A 169 17.28 4.42 2.57
CA THR A 169 18.25 4.72 1.51
C THR A 169 17.69 5.60 0.40
N VAL A 170 16.40 5.44 0.06
CA VAL A 170 15.75 6.24 -0.98
C VAL A 170 15.67 7.70 -0.52
N MET A 171 15.14 7.91 0.68
CA MET A 171 15.04 9.22 1.31
C MET A 171 16.42 9.87 1.50
N LEU A 172 17.41 9.14 2.04
CA LEU A 172 18.73 9.71 2.30
C LEU A 172 19.43 10.10 1.00
N ARG A 173 19.26 9.34 -0.09
CA ARG A 173 19.79 9.71 -1.41
C ARG A 173 19.20 11.02 -1.90
N THR A 174 17.89 11.21 -1.78
CA THR A 174 17.25 12.49 -2.13
C THR A 174 17.80 13.62 -1.26
N ILE A 175 17.86 13.43 0.07
CA ILE A 175 18.40 14.42 1.00
C ILE A 175 19.82 14.81 0.64
N LEU A 176 20.71 13.87 0.33
CA LEU A 176 22.11 14.17 0.05
C LEU A 176 22.34 14.68 -1.38
N ASN A 177 21.53 14.31 -2.37
CA ASN A 177 21.73 14.78 -3.75
C ASN A 177 21.07 16.13 -4.04
N ASP A 178 19.90 16.37 -3.45
CA ASP A 178 19.02 17.46 -3.86
C ASP A 178 18.98 18.63 -2.84
N SER A 179 19.91 18.63 -1.88
CA SER A 179 20.07 19.69 -0.88
C SER A 179 21.30 20.58 -1.11
N GLY A 180 21.29 21.74 -0.46
CA GLY A 180 22.44 22.61 -0.26
C GLY A 180 23.54 22.01 0.63
N PRO A 181 24.57 22.80 0.98
CA PRO A 181 25.68 22.32 1.81
C PRO A 181 25.23 21.80 3.19
N LEU A 182 26.06 20.95 3.78
CA LEU A 182 25.93 20.63 5.20
C LEU A 182 26.45 21.81 6.02
N GLU A 183 25.82 22.06 7.16
CA GLU A 183 26.25 23.06 8.15
C GLU A 183 26.53 22.35 9.48
N VAL A 184 27.72 22.54 10.05
CA VAL A 184 28.03 22.00 11.38
C VAL A 184 27.19 22.69 12.42
N VAL A 185 26.53 21.90 13.26
CA VAL A 185 25.83 22.38 14.44
C VAL A 185 26.70 22.18 15.67
N SER A 186 27.13 20.94 15.92
CA SER A 186 27.93 20.61 17.10
C SER A 186 28.68 19.29 16.95
N ARG A 187 29.55 19.00 17.92
CA ARG A 187 30.02 17.65 18.23
C ARG A 187 29.37 17.18 19.52
N GLU A 188 28.80 15.99 19.51
CA GLU A 188 28.19 15.35 20.68
C GLU A 188 28.99 14.11 21.07
N ASN A 189 29.45 14.05 22.32
CA ASN A 189 30.19 12.91 22.84
C ASN A 189 29.26 11.94 23.57
N LEU A 190 29.27 10.69 23.13
CA LEU A 190 28.66 9.55 23.81
C LEU A 190 29.73 8.82 24.64
N ALA A 191 29.32 7.79 25.39
CA ALA A 191 30.24 6.99 26.20
C ALA A 191 31.35 6.31 25.37
N ASP A 192 31.03 5.87 24.15
CA ASP A 192 31.91 5.03 23.33
C ASP A 192 32.17 5.61 21.92
N SER A 193 31.66 6.81 21.60
CA SER A 193 31.79 7.41 20.26
C SER A 193 31.57 8.92 20.30
N SER A 194 32.03 9.61 19.25
CA SER A 194 31.71 11.03 19.03
C SER A 194 30.87 11.18 17.76
N LEU A 195 29.82 11.99 17.85
CA LEU A 195 28.89 12.26 16.76
C LEU A 195 29.07 13.69 16.28
N LEU A 196 29.27 13.85 14.98
CA LEU A 196 29.15 15.10 14.27
C LEU A 196 27.68 15.37 13.97
N HIS A 197 27.11 16.41 14.57
CA HIS A 197 25.76 16.90 14.29
C HIS A 197 25.82 17.97 13.21
N VAL A 198 25.19 17.70 12.07
CA VAL A 198 25.07 18.62 10.94
C VAL A 198 23.62 18.86 10.57
N LYS A 199 23.35 20.06 10.07
CA LYS A 199 22.08 20.42 9.47
C LYS A 199 22.20 20.41 7.94
N VAL A 200 21.13 20.00 7.27
CA VAL A 200 21.01 20.07 5.81
C VAL A 200 20.35 21.40 5.42
N SER A 201 20.96 22.17 4.52
CA SER A 201 20.37 23.40 3.98
C SER A 201 19.63 23.17 2.66
N ASP A 202 18.71 24.08 2.31
CA ASP A 202 18.13 24.19 0.97
C ASP A 202 17.53 22.90 0.38
N LEU A 203 16.85 22.09 1.21
CA LEU A 203 16.07 20.94 0.73
C LEU A 203 14.65 21.41 0.37
N GLU A 204 14.33 21.42 -0.93
CA GLU A 204 13.04 21.94 -1.43
C GLU A 204 11.88 20.97 -1.17
N ALA A 205 12.08 19.66 -1.43
CA ALA A 205 11.04 18.64 -1.32
C ALA A 205 11.61 17.25 -0.98
N LEU A 206 10.81 16.45 -0.27
CA LEU A 206 11.15 15.06 0.09
C LEU A 206 10.00 14.06 -0.13
N PHE A 207 8.75 14.47 0.09
CA PHE A 207 7.55 13.62 -0.05
C PHE A 207 6.54 14.23 -1.02
N GLY A 208 6.96 14.44 -2.27
CA GLY A 208 6.15 15.06 -3.31
C GLY A 208 6.24 16.59 -3.32
N ASN A 209 5.39 17.22 -4.15
CA ASN A 209 5.46 18.66 -4.48
C ASN A 209 4.83 19.56 -3.41
N ILE A 210 5.36 19.52 -2.18
CA ILE A 210 5.05 20.51 -1.15
C ILE A 210 6.34 21.23 -0.76
N ASP A 211 6.65 22.29 -1.50
CA ASP A 211 7.64 23.32 -1.13
C ASP A 211 7.03 24.15 0.05
N ASN A 212 7.68 24.53 1.15
CA ASN A 212 9.08 24.66 1.57
C ASN A 212 9.14 24.59 3.11
N ASP A 213 10.32 24.32 3.67
CA ASP A 213 10.68 24.23 5.12
C ASP A 213 10.71 22.79 5.67
N ILE A 214 11.41 21.89 4.95
CA ILE A 214 11.82 20.60 5.50
C ILE A 214 13.14 20.80 6.25
N GLN A 215 13.13 20.51 7.54
CA GLN A 215 14.29 20.57 8.40
C GLN A 215 14.85 19.15 8.57
N VAL A 216 16.11 18.98 8.20
CA VAL A 216 16.83 17.72 8.34
C VAL A 216 18.12 17.94 9.08
N ASP A 217 18.33 17.10 10.10
CA ASP A 217 19.58 17.05 10.84
C ASP A 217 20.11 15.61 10.81
N LEU A 218 21.43 15.48 10.70
CA LEU A 218 22.15 14.21 10.65
C LEU A 218 23.15 14.17 11.79
N TRP A 219 23.24 13.02 12.45
CA TRP A 219 24.30 12.71 13.41
C TRP A 219 25.16 11.61 12.81
N ILE A 220 26.43 11.91 12.60
CA ILE A 220 27.38 11.06 11.89
C ILE A 220 28.48 10.67 12.88
N GLU A 221 28.76 9.39 13.03
CA GLU A 221 29.86 8.90 13.85
C GLU A 221 31.21 9.28 13.22
N GLU A 222 32.11 9.91 13.98
CA GLU A 222 33.29 10.59 13.44
C GLU A 222 34.42 9.66 12.97
N GLU A 223 34.54 8.43 13.49
CA GLU A 223 35.63 7.51 13.10
C GLU A 223 35.37 6.80 11.76
N GLN A 224 34.16 6.30 11.56
CA GLN A 224 33.77 5.51 10.37
C GLN A 224 32.86 6.29 9.41
N LEU A 225 32.46 7.51 9.78
CA LEU A 225 31.50 8.34 9.04
C LEU A 225 30.19 7.60 8.76
N GLN A 226 29.71 6.86 9.76
CA GLN A 226 28.43 6.16 9.69
C GLN A 226 27.30 7.06 10.16
N LEU A 227 26.19 7.10 9.41
CA LEU A 227 24.99 7.79 9.87
C LEU A 227 24.43 7.05 11.09
N TYR A 228 24.29 7.76 12.21
CA TYR A 228 23.78 7.23 13.47
C TYR A 228 22.30 7.58 13.66
N LYS A 229 21.95 8.85 13.40
CA LYS A 229 20.58 9.35 13.57
C LYS A 229 20.26 10.38 12.48
N LEU A 230 19.01 10.40 12.05
CA LEU A 230 18.46 11.43 11.17
C LEU A 230 17.16 11.92 11.78
N THR A 231 17.01 13.24 11.90
CA THR A 231 15.70 13.84 12.23
C THR A 231 15.17 14.60 11.04
N LEU A 232 13.86 14.62 10.92
CA LEU A 232 13.14 15.18 9.79
C LEU A 232 11.86 15.82 10.31
N GLU A 233 11.67 17.10 9.99
CA GLU A 233 10.43 17.81 10.29
C GLU A 233 9.99 18.62 9.06
N GLY A 234 8.74 18.51 8.65
CA GLY A 234 8.26 19.26 7.50
C GLY A 234 6.86 18.89 7.03
N PRO A 235 6.33 19.57 6.00
CA PRO A 235 5.04 19.25 5.42
C PRO A 235 5.06 17.95 4.62
N ILE A 236 3.93 17.25 4.59
CA ILE A 236 3.71 16.04 3.76
C ILE A 236 2.34 16.07 3.07
N TYR A 237 2.25 15.44 1.89
CA TYR A 237 1.00 15.31 1.16
C TYR A 237 0.26 14.03 1.55
N MET A 238 -0.90 14.19 2.21
CA MET A 238 -1.65 13.06 2.75
C MET A 238 -2.17 12.06 1.69
N PRO A 239 -2.65 12.49 0.50
CA PRO A 239 -3.09 11.55 -0.54
C PRO A 239 -2.04 10.54 -0.98
N ASP A 240 -0.76 10.89 -0.90
CA ASP A 240 0.34 10.01 -1.30
C ASP A 240 0.46 8.82 -0.35
N ILE A 241 0.25 9.03 0.95
CA ILE A 241 0.39 8.01 2.00
C ILE A 241 -0.96 7.45 2.51
N LYS A 242 -2.09 8.00 2.06
CA LYS A 242 -3.44 7.66 2.54
C LYS A 242 -3.76 6.17 2.44
N THR A 243 -3.23 5.51 1.42
CA THR A 243 -3.42 4.07 1.17
C THR A 243 -2.91 3.20 2.33
N TYR A 244 -1.89 3.68 3.04
CA TYR A 244 -1.25 2.96 4.13
C TYR A 244 -1.80 3.34 5.51
N LEU A 245 -2.69 4.34 5.56
CA LEU A 245 -3.33 4.78 6.78
C LEU A 245 -4.75 4.18 6.90
N PRO A 246 -5.27 4.00 8.13
CA PRO A 246 -6.64 3.55 8.33
C PRO A 246 -7.65 4.42 7.56
N SER A 247 -8.67 3.78 6.98
CA SER A 247 -9.53 4.27 5.89
C SER A 247 -10.46 5.47 6.21
N GLN A 248 -10.15 6.27 7.23
CA GLN A 248 -10.99 7.36 7.74
C GLN A 248 -10.28 8.73 7.78
N ILE A 249 -9.00 8.80 7.42
CA ILE A 249 -8.24 10.05 7.44
C ILE A 249 -8.32 10.70 6.05
N ASP A 250 -9.18 11.70 5.91
CA ASP A 250 -9.36 12.48 4.69
C ASP A 250 -8.78 13.89 4.83
N ALA A 251 -7.50 13.93 5.19
CA ALA A 251 -6.73 15.15 5.27
C ALA A 251 -6.06 15.50 3.93
N ARG A 252 -5.82 16.79 3.70
CA ARG A 252 -5.12 17.29 2.51
C ARG A 252 -3.67 17.66 2.80
N GLU A 253 -3.43 18.32 3.93
CA GLU A 253 -2.12 18.78 4.37
C GLU A 253 -1.83 18.21 5.74
N ALA A 254 -0.58 17.81 5.98
CA ALA A 254 -0.12 17.34 7.28
C ALA A 254 1.33 17.73 7.49
N THR A 255 1.78 17.69 8.74
CA THR A 255 3.19 17.82 9.09
C THR A 255 3.71 16.50 9.66
N LEU A 256 4.91 16.13 9.24
CA LEU A 256 5.65 14.98 9.74
C LEU A 256 6.75 15.47 10.68
N SER A 257 6.90 14.81 11.81
CA SER A 257 8.11 14.86 12.62
C SER A 257 8.59 13.42 12.80
N ALA A 258 9.78 13.10 12.31
CA ALA A 258 10.34 11.75 12.31
C ALA A 258 11.78 11.74 12.84
N THR A 259 12.12 10.69 13.58
CA THR A 259 13.48 10.38 14.02
C THR A 259 13.82 8.98 13.58
N TYR A 260 14.87 8.84 12.79
CA TYR A 260 15.47 7.57 12.40
C TYR A 260 16.73 7.33 13.22
N GLU A 261 16.92 6.10 13.68
CA GLU A 261 18.18 5.64 14.26
C GLU A 261 18.70 4.43 13.48
N PHE A 262 20.00 4.39 13.26
CA PHE A 262 20.67 3.36 12.46
C PHE A 262 21.68 2.61 13.33
N SER A 263 21.70 1.28 13.20
CA SER A 263 22.54 0.41 14.03
C SER A 263 22.84 -0.91 13.30
N GLY A 264 23.62 -1.79 13.93
CA GLY A 264 23.87 -3.14 13.40
C GLY A 264 24.57 -3.15 12.03
N PHE A 265 25.40 -2.14 11.76
CA PHE A 265 26.10 -2.04 10.47
C PHE A 265 26.98 -3.28 10.24
N ARG A 266 26.87 -3.88 9.05
CA ARG A 266 27.59 -5.10 8.62
C ARG A 266 27.13 -6.41 9.26
N ASP A 267 26.03 -6.40 10.02
CA ASP A 267 25.41 -7.63 10.49
C ASP A 267 24.88 -8.46 9.31
N ALA A 268 24.86 -9.78 9.44
CA ALA A 268 24.35 -10.65 8.40
C ALA A 268 22.82 -10.53 8.29
N ILE A 269 22.36 -9.75 7.31
CA ILE A 269 20.93 -9.51 7.03
C ILE A 269 20.58 -10.09 5.65
N THR A 270 19.43 -10.74 5.57
CA THR A 270 18.82 -11.20 4.31
C THR A 270 17.37 -10.73 4.25
N VAL A 271 17.01 -10.15 3.10
CA VAL A 271 15.68 -9.65 2.77
C VAL A 271 15.15 -10.46 1.59
N ASP A 272 14.16 -11.30 1.88
CA ASP A 272 13.41 -12.03 0.87
C ASP A 272 12.33 -11.12 0.28
N VAL A 273 12.24 -11.10 -1.05
CA VAL A 273 11.23 -10.30 -1.77
C VAL A 273 9.99 -11.17 -1.92
N PRO A 274 8.82 -10.75 -1.40
CA PRO A 274 7.60 -11.54 -1.49
C PRO A 274 7.06 -11.54 -2.92
N GLU A 275 6.33 -12.60 -3.27
CA GLU A 275 5.47 -12.58 -4.45
C GLU A 275 4.19 -11.80 -4.13
N ALA A 276 3.89 -10.77 -4.91
CA ALA A 276 2.65 -10.00 -4.78
C ALA A 276 1.61 -10.47 -5.80
N GLU A 277 0.42 -10.82 -5.31
CA GLU A 277 -0.72 -11.18 -6.19
C GLU A 277 -1.23 -9.98 -6.98
N ASN A 278 -1.12 -8.77 -6.41
CA ASN A 278 -1.64 -7.55 -7.01
C ASN A 278 -0.59 -6.45 -7.06
N TYR A 279 -0.63 -5.67 -8.13
CA TYR A 279 0.08 -4.40 -8.27
C TYR A 279 -0.91 -3.25 -8.14
N LEU A 280 -0.61 -2.29 -7.26
CA LEU A 280 -1.41 -1.12 -6.98
C LEU A 280 -0.82 0.09 -7.72
N VAL A 281 -1.69 0.85 -8.37
CA VAL A 281 -1.38 2.15 -8.98
C VAL A 281 -2.02 3.21 -8.10
N ASN A 282 -1.21 4.10 -7.51
CA ASN A 282 -1.66 5.12 -6.56
C ASN A 282 -2.53 4.52 -5.43
N GLY A 283 -2.09 3.35 -4.93
CA GLY A 283 -2.75 2.63 -3.86
C GLY A 283 -4.08 1.97 -4.19
N LYS A 284 -4.43 1.87 -5.48
CA LYS A 284 -5.65 1.21 -5.95
C LYS A 284 -5.31 0.14 -6.95
N LEU A 285 -6.16 -0.88 -7.04
CA LEU A 285 -6.09 -1.80 -8.17
C LEU A 285 -6.27 -1.03 -9.49
N PRO A 286 -5.61 -1.45 -10.57
CA PRO A 286 -5.74 -0.81 -11.87
C PRO A 286 -7.21 -0.70 -12.32
N GLY A 287 -7.54 0.44 -12.91
CA GLY A 287 -8.89 0.79 -13.34
C GLY A 287 -9.79 1.36 -12.24
N THR A 288 -11.01 1.68 -12.63
CA THR A 288 -12.04 2.26 -11.78
C THR A 288 -12.99 1.17 -11.28
N LYS A 289 -13.13 1.08 -9.96
CA LYS A 289 -14.13 0.20 -9.35
C LYS A 289 -15.53 0.77 -9.57
N VAL A 290 -16.38 0.01 -10.23
CA VAL A 290 -17.81 0.29 -10.39
C VAL A 290 -18.57 -0.34 -9.22
N PHE A 291 -19.60 0.33 -8.70
CA PHE A 291 -20.44 -0.27 -7.67
C PHE A 291 -21.08 -1.55 -8.22
N GLU A 292 -20.72 -2.69 -7.63
CA GLU A 292 -21.19 -3.99 -8.07
C GLU A 292 -22.71 -4.08 -8.04
N GLN A 293 -23.28 -4.49 -9.18
CA GLN A 293 -24.69 -4.88 -9.30
C GLN A 293 -24.84 -6.38 -9.05
N VAL A 294 -26.09 -6.85 -8.96
CA VAL A 294 -26.39 -8.25 -8.64
C VAL A 294 -25.68 -9.22 -9.59
N ASN A 295 -25.15 -10.32 -9.07
CA ASN A 295 -24.76 -11.48 -9.87
C ASN A 295 -26.00 -12.37 -10.06
N LEU A 296 -26.80 -12.12 -11.12
CA LEU A 296 -28.06 -12.83 -11.36
C LEU A 296 -28.19 -13.29 -12.82
N VAL A 297 -28.31 -14.61 -13.01
CA VAL A 297 -28.67 -15.19 -14.31
C VAL A 297 -30.16 -14.95 -14.59
N ILE A 298 -30.48 -14.41 -15.77
CA ILE A 298 -31.84 -14.13 -16.26
C ILE A 298 -32.16 -14.91 -17.54
N ALA A 299 -33.44 -15.04 -17.87
CA ALA A 299 -33.86 -15.65 -19.13
C ALA A 299 -33.59 -14.72 -20.33
N PHE A 300 -33.40 -15.30 -21.52
CA PHE A 300 -33.19 -14.53 -22.74
C PHE A 300 -34.32 -13.52 -22.99
N GLY A 301 -33.95 -12.24 -23.15
CA GLY A 301 -34.87 -11.13 -23.36
C GLY A 301 -35.67 -10.70 -22.13
N GLU A 302 -35.37 -11.23 -20.93
CA GLU A 302 -35.95 -10.76 -19.68
C GLU A 302 -35.49 -9.33 -19.38
N SER A 303 -36.43 -8.45 -19.01
CA SER A 303 -36.11 -7.06 -18.69
C SER A 303 -35.38 -6.95 -17.35
N HIS A 304 -34.35 -6.12 -17.30
CA HIS A 304 -33.65 -5.76 -16.07
C HIS A 304 -33.41 -4.24 -15.98
N PRO A 305 -33.06 -3.70 -14.79
CA PRO A 305 -32.59 -2.33 -14.64
C PRO A 305 -31.31 -2.05 -15.46
N GLU A 306 -31.06 -0.78 -15.74
CA GLU A 306 -29.85 -0.34 -16.46
C GLU A 306 -28.55 -0.71 -15.73
N TYR A 307 -27.49 -0.94 -16.50
CA TYR A 307 -26.13 -1.14 -15.99
C TYR A 307 -25.51 0.19 -15.54
N LYS A 308 -24.56 0.10 -14.60
CA LYS A 308 -23.86 1.24 -14.02
C LYS A 308 -22.58 1.64 -14.74
N SER A 309 -22.18 0.88 -15.75
CA SER A 309 -21.03 1.16 -16.62
C SER A 309 -21.35 0.74 -18.04
N THR A 310 -20.64 1.33 -19.00
CA THR A 310 -20.73 0.99 -20.42
C THR A 310 -19.29 0.82 -20.93
N PRO A 311 -18.82 -0.40 -21.23
CA PRO A 311 -19.54 -1.68 -21.18
C PRO A 311 -19.93 -2.12 -19.76
N ALA A 312 -20.89 -3.03 -19.64
CA ALA A 312 -21.32 -3.52 -18.34
C ALA A 312 -20.24 -4.34 -17.65
N THR A 313 -20.02 -4.09 -16.35
CA THR A 313 -19.01 -4.79 -15.54
C THR A 313 -19.61 -5.70 -14.47
N SER A 314 -20.91 -5.56 -14.17
CA SER A 314 -21.65 -6.45 -13.27
C SER A 314 -23.16 -6.30 -13.52
N GLY A 315 -23.96 -7.27 -13.09
CA GLY A 315 -25.41 -7.20 -13.17
C GLY A 315 -26.09 -8.47 -13.69
N TRP A 316 -27.33 -8.29 -14.12
CA TRP A 316 -28.13 -9.33 -14.77
C TRP A 316 -27.46 -9.80 -16.05
N HIS A 317 -27.38 -11.10 -16.27
CA HIS A 317 -26.69 -11.69 -17.43
C HIS A 317 -27.30 -13.02 -17.82
N TYR A 318 -26.94 -13.54 -18.99
CA TYR A 318 -27.39 -14.85 -19.46
C TYR A 318 -26.47 -15.96 -18.94
N GLY A 319 -27.05 -17.15 -18.79
CA GLY A 319 -26.32 -18.38 -18.51
C GLY A 319 -26.36 -19.34 -19.70
N GLN A 320 -26.03 -20.60 -19.49
CA GLN A 320 -26.16 -21.61 -20.54
C GLN A 320 -27.62 -21.75 -21.02
N PRO A 321 -27.86 -21.93 -22.33
CA PRO A 321 -26.87 -22.09 -23.41
C PRO A 321 -26.41 -20.79 -24.07
N ASP A 322 -26.97 -19.65 -23.68
CA ASP A 322 -26.85 -18.38 -24.40
C ASP A 322 -25.52 -17.64 -24.10
N ALA A 323 -24.86 -17.98 -22.98
CA ALA A 323 -23.56 -17.45 -22.58
C ALA A 323 -22.74 -18.51 -21.80
N PRO A 324 -21.41 -18.33 -21.62
CA PRO A 324 -20.58 -17.20 -22.08
C PRO A 324 -20.40 -17.16 -23.60
N ALA A 325 -19.96 -16.02 -24.12
CA ALA A 325 -19.44 -15.95 -25.49
C ALA A 325 -18.11 -16.73 -25.61
N PRO A 326 -17.76 -17.26 -26.79
CA PRO A 326 -16.46 -17.88 -27.01
C PRO A 326 -15.31 -16.91 -26.65
N TRP A 327 -14.26 -17.41 -26.01
CA TRP A 327 -13.06 -16.63 -25.75
C TRP A 327 -12.32 -16.28 -27.06
N GLY A 328 -11.58 -15.18 -27.07
CA GLY A 328 -10.80 -14.72 -28.23
C GLY A 328 -11.37 -13.47 -28.90
N VAL A 329 -11.02 -13.29 -30.18
CA VAL A 329 -11.32 -12.06 -30.94
C VAL A 329 -12.62 -12.21 -31.73
N HIS A 330 -13.50 -11.23 -31.59
CA HIS A 330 -14.76 -11.11 -32.32
C HIS A 330 -14.78 -9.84 -33.15
N ASP A 331 -15.31 -9.93 -34.36
CA ASP A 331 -15.51 -8.81 -35.29
C ASP A 331 -16.89 -8.15 -35.14
N GLU A 332 -17.78 -8.76 -34.34
CA GLU A 332 -19.13 -8.27 -34.05
C GLU A 332 -19.31 -7.89 -32.57
N PHE A 333 -20.27 -6.99 -32.33
CA PHE A 333 -20.64 -6.54 -30.99
C PHE A 333 -21.19 -7.69 -30.15
N ILE A 334 -20.75 -7.78 -28.89
CA ILE A 334 -21.23 -8.76 -27.92
C ILE A 334 -22.15 -8.04 -26.92
N PRO A 335 -23.43 -8.45 -26.79
CA PRO A 335 -24.34 -7.87 -25.81
C PRO A 335 -23.82 -8.00 -24.38
N ASP A 336 -24.10 -7.00 -23.54
CA ASP A 336 -23.68 -6.96 -22.13
C ASP A 336 -24.14 -8.20 -21.36
N GLU A 337 -25.38 -8.67 -21.57
CA GLU A 337 -25.93 -9.85 -20.90
C GLU A 337 -25.12 -11.12 -21.21
N VAL A 338 -24.49 -11.20 -22.40
CA VAL A 338 -23.62 -12.31 -22.78
C VAL A 338 -22.21 -12.10 -22.23
N LEU A 339 -21.64 -10.91 -22.42
CA LEU A 339 -20.30 -10.52 -21.97
C LEU A 339 -20.13 -10.71 -20.46
N LEU A 340 -21.14 -10.33 -19.67
CA LEU A 340 -21.07 -10.39 -18.22
C LEU A 340 -20.83 -11.82 -17.70
N GLN A 341 -21.31 -12.85 -18.40
CA GLN A 341 -21.04 -14.24 -18.01
C GLN A 341 -19.55 -14.61 -18.19
N ASN A 342 -18.87 -14.03 -19.18
CA ASN A 342 -17.41 -14.14 -19.31
C ASN A 342 -16.71 -13.44 -18.14
N LEU A 343 -17.13 -12.23 -17.77
CA LEU A 343 -16.54 -11.48 -16.65
C LEU A 343 -16.78 -12.20 -15.31
N VAL A 344 -17.96 -12.81 -15.12
CA VAL A 344 -18.28 -13.66 -13.95
C VAL A 344 -17.26 -14.78 -13.79
N GLN A 345 -16.80 -15.37 -14.90
CA GLN A 345 -15.81 -16.46 -14.92
C GLN A 345 -14.36 -15.98 -14.79
N GLY A 346 -14.14 -14.72 -14.42
CA GLY A 346 -12.81 -14.13 -14.27
C GLY A 346 -12.18 -13.71 -15.59
N GLY A 347 -12.98 -13.55 -16.64
CA GLY A 347 -12.50 -13.05 -17.92
C GLY A 347 -12.25 -11.55 -17.93
N ILE A 348 -11.50 -11.11 -18.94
CA ILE A 348 -11.26 -9.70 -19.25
C ILE A 348 -11.85 -9.37 -20.61
N GLY A 349 -12.67 -8.32 -20.67
CA GLY A 349 -13.16 -7.75 -21.92
C GLY A 349 -12.21 -6.65 -22.42
N LEU A 350 -11.77 -6.74 -23.66
CA LEU A 350 -11.00 -5.72 -24.36
C LEU A 350 -11.86 -5.14 -25.48
N HIS A 351 -12.39 -3.95 -25.24
CA HIS A 351 -13.39 -3.33 -26.11
C HIS A 351 -12.82 -2.12 -26.82
N TYR A 352 -13.28 -1.90 -28.05
CA TYR A 352 -12.87 -0.76 -28.85
C TYR A 352 -14.04 -0.07 -29.55
N ASN A 353 -13.97 1.25 -29.63
CA ASN A 353 -14.90 2.11 -30.35
C ASN A 353 -14.10 3.04 -31.27
N CYS A 354 -14.11 2.79 -32.58
CA CYS A 354 -13.49 3.71 -33.53
C CYS A 354 -14.47 4.13 -34.61
N GLU A 355 -14.40 5.42 -34.98
CA GLU A 355 -15.09 5.97 -36.15
C GLU A 355 -14.53 5.42 -37.49
N LYS A 356 -13.31 4.85 -37.46
CA LYS A 356 -12.61 4.16 -38.58
C LYS A 356 -12.16 2.76 -38.13
N GLU A 357 -11.31 2.07 -38.90
CA GLU A 357 -10.72 0.79 -38.49
C GLU A 357 -9.74 0.94 -37.30
N CYS A 358 -9.93 0.20 -36.20
CA CYS A 358 -9.01 0.16 -35.04
C CYS A 358 -7.86 -0.86 -35.20
N ARG A 359 -7.25 -0.98 -36.39
CA ARG A 359 -6.33 -2.10 -36.65
C ARG A 359 -5.17 -2.19 -35.64
N ASP A 360 -4.62 -1.03 -35.26
CA ASP A 360 -3.59 -0.89 -34.24
C ASP A 360 -4.01 -1.45 -32.88
N VAL A 361 -5.22 -1.11 -32.42
CA VAL A 361 -5.76 -1.57 -31.13
C VAL A 361 -6.07 -3.07 -31.18
N VAL A 362 -6.72 -3.52 -32.24
CA VAL A 362 -7.08 -4.94 -32.42
C VAL A 362 -5.84 -5.81 -32.49
N ASP A 363 -4.77 -5.37 -33.16
CA ASP A 363 -3.50 -6.11 -33.24
C ASP A 363 -2.87 -6.28 -31.83
N VAL A 364 -2.99 -5.30 -30.94
CA VAL A 364 -2.50 -5.40 -29.55
C VAL A 364 -3.42 -6.28 -28.71
N PHE A 365 -4.74 -6.10 -28.79
CA PHE A 365 -5.70 -6.93 -28.05
C PHE A 365 -5.63 -8.41 -28.44
N THR A 366 -5.37 -8.69 -29.71
CA THR A 366 -5.16 -10.05 -30.21
C THR A 366 -3.96 -10.70 -29.51
N LYS A 367 -2.83 -9.98 -29.36
CA LYS A 367 -1.66 -10.51 -28.65
C LYS A 367 -1.97 -10.81 -27.17
N PHE A 368 -2.74 -9.96 -26.49
CA PHE A 368 -3.17 -10.24 -25.13
C PHE A 368 -4.09 -11.46 -25.06
N ALA A 369 -5.00 -11.63 -26.01
CA ALA A 369 -5.87 -12.80 -26.08
C ALA A 369 -5.13 -14.11 -26.43
N GLU A 370 -4.00 -14.02 -27.11
CA GLU A 370 -3.10 -15.16 -27.35
C GLU A 370 -2.25 -15.49 -26.10
N GLN A 371 -1.88 -14.48 -25.33
CA GLN A 371 -1.01 -14.61 -24.16
C GLN A 371 -1.77 -15.07 -22.90
N TYR A 372 -3.01 -14.59 -22.71
CA TYR A 372 -3.82 -14.85 -21.53
C TYR A 372 -5.08 -15.65 -21.93
N PRO A 373 -5.44 -16.71 -21.18
CA PRO A 373 -6.75 -17.33 -21.35
C PRO A 373 -7.85 -16.35 -20.93
N LYS A 374 -9.11 -16.67 -21.23
CA LYS A 374 -10.28 -15.90 -20.77
C LYS A 374 -10.29 -14.41 -21.14
N ILE A 375 -9.63 -14.06 -22.24
CA ILE A 375 -9.76 -12.73 -22.85
C ILE A 375 -10.84 -12.78 -23.91
N ILE A 376 -11.68 -11.76 -23.94
CA ILE A 376 -12.65 -11.55 -25.01
C ILE A 376 -12.45 -10.17 -25.62
N VAL A 377 -12.31 -10.11 -26.94
CA VAL A 377 -12.08 -8.87 -27.67
C VAL A 377 -13.28 -8.62 -28.57
N SER A 378 -13.89 -7.43 -28.50
CA SER A 378 -15.04 -7.10 -29.34
C SER A 378 -15.18 -5.60 -29.62
N PRO A 379 -15.76 -5.19 -30.77
CA PRO A 379 -16.18 -3.81 -30.96
C PRO A 379 -17.31 -3.46 -29.97
N TYR A 380 -17.35 -2.20 -29.54
CA TYR A 380 -18.40 -1.68 -28.66
C TYR A 380 -18.67 -0.19 -28.96
N SER A 381 -19.68 0.11 -29.76
CA SER A 381 -19.93 1.48 -30.26
C SER A 381 -20.54 2.45 -29.23
N GLY A 382 -21.04 1.93 -28.09
CA GLY A 382 -21.70 2.72 -27.06
C GLY A 382 -20.77 3.34 -26.01
N MET A 383 -19.45 3.17 -26.13
CA MET A 383 -18.47 3.70 -25.16
C MET A 383 -18.10 5.15 -25.48
N ASP A 384 -17.79 5.91 -24.44
CA ASP A 384 -17.34 7.31 -24.58
C ASP A 384 -15.89 7.41 -25.09
N GLN A 385 -15.05 6.45 -24.73
CA GLN A 385 -13.62 6.40 -25.04
C GLN A 385 -13.30 5.38 -26.14
N LYS A 386 -12.16 5.55 -26.82
CA LYS A 386 -11.72 4.65 -27.90
C LYS A 386 -11.54 3.21 -27.41
N ILE A 387 -11.08 3.03 -26.17
CA ILE A 387 -10.76 1.75 -25.55
C ILE A 387 -11.45 1.65 -24.19
N ALA A 388 -12.04 0.49 -23.89
CA ALA A 388 -12.40 0.11 -22.53
C ALA A 388 -11.95 -1.32 -22.22
N ILE A 389 -11.41 -1.51 -21.03
CA ILE A 389 -10.98 -2.79 -20.48
C ILE A 389 -11.92 -3.12 -19.33
N THR A 390 -12.54 -4.29 -19.32
CA THR A 390 -13.51 -4.69 -18.30
C THR A 390 -13.12 -5.96 -17.58
N ALA A 391 -13.40 -5.98 -16.28
CA ALA A 391 -13.43 -7.16 -15.43
C ALA A 391 -14.68 -7.07 -14.53
N TRP A 392 -15.01 -8.13 -13.79
CA TRP A 392 -16.15 -8.07 -12.87
C TRP A 392 -15.99 -6.91 -11.88
N SER A 393 -16.92 -5.94 -11.91
CA SER A 393 -16.94 -4.69 -11.13
C SER A 393 -15.82 -3.67 -11.39
N TYR A 394 -15.00 -3.84 -12.44
CA TYR A 394 -13.91 -2.90 -12.77
C TYR A 394 -13.91 -2.54 -14.26
N ILE A 395 -13.68 -1.26 -14.54
CA ILE A 395 -13.51 -0.74 -15.90
C ILE A 395 -12.31 0.20 -15.97
N ASP A 396 -11.52 0.13 -17.04
CA ASP A 396 -10.50 1.11 -17.35
C ASP A 396 -10.66 1.65 -18.77
N GLU A 397 -10.82 2.96 -18.90
CA GLU A 397 -11.13 3.64 -20.16
C GLU A 397 -9.97 4.55 -20.58
N MET A 398 -9.68 4.58 -21.88
CA MET A 398 -8.60 5.38 -22.46
C MET A 398 -8.82 5.70 -23.94
N ASP A 399 -8.34 6.86 -24.38
CA ASP A 399 -8.37 7.27 -25.79
C ASP A 399 -7.17 6.74 -26.58
N GLU A 400 -6.01 6.64 -25.93
CA GLU A 400 -4.75 6.18 -26.54
C GLU A 400 -4.34 4.82 -25.97
N ILE A 401 -3.69 4.02 -26.80
CA ILE A 401 -3.25 2.69 -26.39
C ILE A 401 -2.04 2.76 -25.46
N ASP A 402 -2.18 2.17 -24.28
CA ASP A 402 -1.15 2.05 -23.27
C ASP A 402 -0.96 0.58 -22.90
N ILE A 403 0.08 -0.04 -23.45
CA ILE A 403 0.35 -1.47 -23.32
C ILE A 403 0.62 -1.84 -21.85
N GLU A 404 1.38 -1.00 -21.14
CA GLU A 404 1.75 -1.26 -19.74
C GLU A 404 0.52 -1.17 -18.83
N ARG A 405 -0.33 -0.14 -19.03
CA ARG A 405 -1.59 0.02 -18.29
C ARG A 405 -2.56 -1.13 -18.56
N ILE A 406 -2.71 -1.58 -19.81
CA ILE A 406 -3.53 -2.74 -20.17
C ILE A 406 -3.01 -4.00 -19.46
N GLU A 407 -1.70 -4.25 -19.52
CA GLU A 407 -1.11 -5.44 -18.92
C GLU A 407 -1.27 -5.45 -17.39
N LEU A 408 -1.11 -4.30 -16.73
CA LEU A 408 -1.34 -4.15 -15.29
C LEU A 408 -2.80 -4.47 -14.92
N PHE A 409 -3.78 -3.98 -15.70
CA PHE A 409 -5.19 -4.31 -15.48
C PHE A 409 -5.45 -5.82 -15.64
N ILE A 410 -4.94 -6.43 -16.71
CA ILE A 410 -5.10 -7.87 -16.94
C ILE A 410 -4.50 -8.66 -15.78
N LYS A 411 -3.25 -8.38 -15.38
CA LYS A 411 -2.59 -9.08 -14.26
C LYS A 411 -3.36 -8.97 -12.95
N ALA A 412 -3.94 -7.81 -12.66
CA ALA A 412 -4.66 -7.59 -11.41
C ALA A 412 -6.04 -8.29 -11.36
N HIS A 413 -6.72 -8.46 -12.49
CA HIS A 413 -8.13 -8.88 -12.52
C HIS A 413 -8.39 -10.24 -13.15
N HIS A 414 -7.53 -10.67 -14.08
CA HIS A 414 -7.71 -11.93 -14.81
C HIS A 414 -7.71 -13.11 -13.84
N ASN A 415 -8.78 -13.89 -13.87
CA ASN A 415 -8.98 -15.07 -13.03
C ASN A 415 -8.83 -14.80 -11.53
N SER A 416 -9.05 -13.54 -11.11
CA SER A 416 -8.93 -13.13 -9.71
C SER A 416 -10.15 -13.54 -8.88
N GLU A 417 -9.96 -13.73 -7.58
CA GLU A 417 -11.03 -14.08 -6.61
C GLU A 417 -12.18 -13.06 -6.56
N ARG A 418 -12.00 -11.87 -7.15
CA ARG A 418 -13.01 -10.82 -7.24
C ARG A 418 -14.12 -11.18 -8.23
N ALA A 419 -13.85 -12.06 -9.19
CA ALA A 419 -14.87 -12.57 -10.09
C ALA A 419 -15.60 -13.77 -9.45
N PRO A 420 -16.95 -13.79 -9.46
CA PRO A 420 -17.73 -14.77 -8.71
C PRO A 420 -17.44 -16.24 -9.03
N GLU A 421 -17.06 -16.54 -10.27
CA GLU A 421 -16.81 -17.90 -10.77
C GLU A 421 -15.43 -18.03 -11.43
N HIS A 422 -14.43 -17.30 -10.93
CA HIS A 422 -13.07 -17.26 -11.51
C HIS A 422 -12.45 -18.63 -11.81
N PHE A 423 -12.73 -19.70 -11.06
CA PHE A 423 -12.18 -21.03 -11.36
C PHE A 423 -12.86 -21.78 -12.50
N LYS A 424 -14.02 -21.33 -13.01
CA LYS A 424 -14.73 -22.03 -14.07
C LYS A 424 -14.10 -21.74 -15.44
N PRO A 425 -13.77 -22.76 -16.26
CA PRO A 425 -13.11 -22.59 -17.55
C PRO A 425 -14.02 -21.98 -18.62
#